data_AF-E2NGL7-F1
#
_entry.id   AF-E2NGL7-F1
#
_cell.length_a   1.000
_cell.length_b   1.000
_cell.length_c   1.000
_cell.angle_alpha   90.00
_cell.angle_beta   90.00
_cell.angle_gamma   90.00
#
_symmetry.space_group_name_H-M   'P 1'
#
loop_
_entity.id
_entity.type
_entity.pdbx_description
1 polymer ?
#
loop_
_entity_poly.entity_id
_entity_poly.type
_entity_poly.pdbx_seq_one_letter_code
_entity_poly.pdbx_strand_id
1 'polypeptide(L)'
;NKCNFKKYVIGKIDDNGQSYAQSSGMNTYMMRLAEVYLNLAEAILGNNASTSEQAACDAFNAVRKRAGMPSLTTITYSDIHYERRIELALEGQYWYDLLRRSYYQQQEVVNYLNSQERNAGYEWDETEACQYAKTSDGTGVSTATSANLTLPISDVDRGRNPLLNNDPVAYEFGAKEVTENDLFND
;
A
#
# COMPACT_ATOMS: atom_id res chain seq x y z
N ASN A 1 -1.69 6.56 -25.72
CA ASN A 1 -1.93 5.17 -25.30
C ASN A 1 -1.46 5.00 -23.88
N LYS A 2 -2.40 4.82 -22.95
CA LYS A 2 -2.12 4.79 -21.50
C LYS A 2 -1.56 3.42 -21.11
N CYS A 3 -0.73 3.38 -20.06
CA CYS A 3 -0.14 2.18 -19.52
C CYS A 3 -1.22 1.15 -19.16
N ASN A 4 -1.31 0.04 -19.91
CA ASN A 4 -2.33 -0.98 -19.72
C ASN A 4 -1.87 -1.99 -18.66
N PHE A 5 -2.43 -1.90 -17.46
CA PHE A 5 -2.31 -2.95 -16.45
C PHE A 5 -3.48 -3.94 -16.58
N LYS A 6 -3.22 -5.25 -16.42
CA LYS A 6 -4.25 -6.30 -16.55
C LYS A 6 -5.11 -6.46 -15.29
N LYS A 7 -4.60 -6.07 -14.12
CA LYS A 7 -5.26 -6.26 -12.84
C LYS A 7 -6.57 -5.45 -12.79
N TYR A 8 -7.65 -6.08 -12.33
CA TYR A 8 -8.99 -5.47 -12.27
C TYR A 8 -9.59 -5.05 -13.63
N VAL A 9 -9.07 -5.57 -14.75
CA VAL A 9 -9.71 -5.43 -16.07
C VAL A 9 -10.69 -6.59 -16.26
N ILE A 10 -11.98 -6.26 -16.30
CA ILE A 10 -13.07 -7.25 -16.33
C ILE A 10 -13.69 -7.48 -17.70
N GLY A 11 -13.41 -6.62 -18.68
CA GLY A 11 -14.06 -6.66 -20.00
C GLY A 11 -15.41 -5.93 -20.04
N LYS A 12 -16.07 -5.97 -21.20
CA LYS A 12 -17.38 -5.36 -21.45
C LYS A 12 -18.52 -6.31 -21.08
N ILE A 13 -19.76 -5.82 -21.13
CA ILE A 13 -20.96 -6.65 -20.99
C ILE A 13 -20.97 -7.83 -21.97
N ASP A 14 -20.48 -7.65 -23.20
CA ASP A 14 -20.42 -8.73 -24.19
C ASP A 14 -19.43 -9.83 -23.79
N ASP A 15 -18.44 -9.53 -22.93
CA ASP A 15 -17.42 -10.48 -22.48
C ASP A 15 -17.87 -11.27 -21.23
N ASN A 16 -18.63 -10.63 -20.34
CA ASN A 16 -18.91 -11.17 -19.00
C ASN A 16 -20.37 -11.08 -18.52
N GLY A 17 -21.25 -10.41 -19.28
CA GLY A 17 -22.68 -10.28 -19.01
C GLY A 17 -23.06 -9.45 -17.78
N GLN A 18 -22.10 -8.82 -17.07
CA GLN A 18 -22.33 -8.18 -15.76
C GLN A 18 -21.68 -6.79 -15.61
N SER A 19 -20.86 -6.35 -16.57
CA SER A 19 -20.09 -5.11 -16.47
C SER A 19 -20.68 -3.97 -17.28
N TYR A 20 -20.88 -2.81 -16.65
CA TYR A 20 -21.34 -1.58 -17.30
C TYR A 20 -20.36 -0.43 -17.02
N ALA A 21 -20.48 0.68 -17.75
CA ALA A 21 -19.70 1.87 -17.45
C ALA A 21 -19.92 2.31 -16.00
N GLN A 22 -18.83 2.46 -15.23
CA GLN A 22 -18.84 2.80 -13.80
C GLN A 22 -19.53 1.77 -12.88
N SER A 23 -19.84 0.56 -13.36
CA SER A 23 -20.44 -0.50 -12.54
C SER A 23 -19.73 -1.83 -12.82
N SER A 24 -19.02 -2.32 -11.81
CA SER A 24 -18.34 -3.61 -11.82
C SER A 24 -18.93 -4.49 -10.72
N GLY A 25 -19.09 -5.79 -11.03
CA GLY A 25 -19.44 -6.80 -10.02
C GLY A 25 -18.25 -7.28 -9.18
N MET A 26 -17.06 -6.71 -9.34
CA MET A 26 -15.89 -7.10 -8.53
C MET A 26 -16.00 -6.56 -7.11
N ASN A 27 -15.68 -7.43 -6.15
CA ASN A 27 -15.50 -7.02 -4.77
C ASN A 27 -14.25 -6.16 -4.61
N THR A 28 -14.33 -5.18 -3.72
CA THR A 28 -13.17 -4.43 -3.25
C THR A 28 -12.53 -5.21 -2.10
N TYR A 29 -11.26 -5.59 -2.26
CA TYR A 29 -10.54 -6.32 -1.21
C TYR A 29 -10.19 -5.38 -0.06
N MET A 30 -10.62 -5.75 1.15
CA MET A 30 -10.21 -5.06 2.38
C MET A 30 -8.93 -5.67 2.97
N MET A 31 -8.78 -6.99 2.84
CA MET A 31 -7.61 -7.76 3.23
C MET A 31 -7.55 -9.03 2.37
N ARG A 32 -6.35 -9.52 2.11
CA ARG A 32 -6.15 -10.79 1.40
C ARG A 32 -4.92 -11.53 1.89
N LEU A 33 -4.87 -12.83 1.63
CA LEU A 33 -3.84 -13.70 2.19
C LEU A 33 -2.40 -13.29 1.84
N ALA A 34 -2.15 -12.73 0.65
CA ALA A 34 -0.79 -12.26 0.34
C ALA A 34 -0.35 -11.09 1.23
N GLU A 35 -1.27 -10.20 1.61
CA GLU A 35 -0.96 -9.13 2.57
C GLU A 35 -0.54 -9.73 3.91
N VAL A 36 -1.24 -10.77 4.38
CA VAL A 36 -0.90 -11.48 5.62
C VAL A 36 0.48 -12.12 5.53
N TYR A 37 0.83 -12.76 4.39
CA TYR A 37 2.16 -13.30 4.17
C TYR A 37 3.25 -12.22 4.18
N LEU A 38 3.01 -11.09 3.54
CA LEU A 38 3.97 -9.98 3.51
C LEU A 38 4.09 -9.30 4.89
N ASN A 39 3.00 -9.21 5.66
CA ASN A 39 3.01 -8.73 7.05
C ASN A 39 3.84 -9.67 7.93
N LEU A 40 3.71 -10.99 7.77
CA LEU A 40 4.51 -11.97 8.50
C LEU A 40 6.00 -11.86 8.15
N ALA A 41 6.34 -11.77 6.87
CA ALA A 41 7.72 -11.62 6.42
C ALA A 41 8.36 -10.32 6.98
N GLU A 42 7.62 -9.21 6.96
CA GLU A 42 8.07 -7.93 7.51
C GLU A 42 8.23 -7.97 9.04
N ALA A 43 7.29 -8.61 9.74
CA ALA A 43 7.34 -8.74 11.19
C ALA A 43 8.55 -9.60 11.65
N ILE A 44 8.84 -10.70 10.94
CA ILE A 44 10.02 -11.54 11.24
C ILE A 44 11.32 -10.79 10.92
N LEU A 45 11.36 -10.00 9.85
CA LEU A 45 12.52 -9.14 9.56
C LEU A 45 12.77 -8.17 10.74
N GLY A 46 11.72 -7.51 11.23
CA GLY A 46 11.80 -6.58 12.35
C GLY A 46 12.77 -5.43 12.07
N ASN A 47 13.72 -5.20 12.97
CA ASN A 47 14.74 -4.15 12.84
C ASN A 47 16.02 -4.62 12.14
N ASN A 48 16.06 -5.86 11.63
CA ASN A 48 17.24 -6.37 10.95
C ASN A 48 17.34 -5.80 9.52
N ALA A 49 18.57 -5.67 9.01
CA ALA A 49 18.78 -5.23 7.63
C ALA A 49 18.32 -6.29 6.60
N SER A 50 18.41 -7.56 6.98
CA SER A 50 17.95 -8.71 6.18
C SER A 50 17.56 -9.87 7.09
N THR A 51 16.84 -10.84 6.54
CA THR A 51 16.54 -12.11 7.20
C THR A 51 16.61 -13.27 6.21
N SER A 52 17.07 -14.42 6.69
CA SER A 52 17.03 -15.71 6.00
C SER A 52 16.19 -16.72 6.76
N GLU A 53 15.38 -16.24 7.72
CA GLU A 53 14.49 -17.08 8.51
C GLU A 53 13.49 -17.78 7.59
N GLN A 54 13.41 -19.11 7.73
CA GLN A 54 12.65 -19.97 6.82
C GLN A 54 11.20 -19.53 6.70
N ALA A 55 10.54 -19.19 7.82
CA ALA A 55 9.15 -18.75 7.83
C ALA A 55 8.93 -17.43 7.07
N ALA A 56 9.87 -16.48 7.14
CA ALA A 56 9.79 -15.21 6.42
C ALA A 56 10.00 -15.43 4.91
N CYS A 57 11.02 -16.21 4.56
CA CYS A 57 11.29 -16.58 3.17
C CYS A 57 10.13 -17.38 2.56
N ASP A 58 9.52 -18.31 3.29
CA ASP A 58 8.40 -19.11 2.79
C ASP A 58 7.16 -18.25 2.54
N ALA A 59 6.80 -17.37 3.47
CA ALA A 59 5.69 -16.43 3.31
C ALA A 59 5.90 -15.50 2.11
N PHE A 60 7.08 -14.86 2.04
CA PHE A 60 7.44 -13.97 0.93
C PHE A 60 7.47 -14.71 -0.42
N ASN A 61 8.07 -15.90 -0.46
CA ASN A 61 8.17 -16.69 -1.69
C ASN A 61 6.84 -17.32 -2.12
N ALA A 62 5.87 -17.51 -1.22
CA ALA A 62 4.53 -17.95 -1.60
C ALA A 62 3.87 -16.94 -2.56
N VAL A 63 4.03 -15.65 -2.29
CA VAL A 63 3.55 -14.55 -3.15
C VAL A 63 4.28 -14.57 -4.49
N ARG A 64 5.62 -14.63 -4.45
CA ARG A 64 6.47 -14.60 -5.64
C ARG A 64 6.25 -15.80 -6.56
N LYS A 65 6.21 -17.01 -6.01
CA LYS A 65 5.96 -18.25 -6.78
C LYS A 65 4.62 -18.19 -7.51
N ARG A 66 3.56 -17.69 -6.85
CA ARG A 66 2.24 -17.51 -7.50
C ARG A 66 2.32 -16.52 -8.66
N ALA A 67 3.13 -15.47 -8.53
CA ALA A 67 3.37 -14.48 -9.59
C ALA A 67 4.39 -14.92 -10.65
N GLY A 68 4.97 -16.13 -10.54
CA GLY A 68 6.00 -16.63 -11.48
C GLY A 68 7.39 -16.02 -11.28
N MET A 69 7.66 -15.42 -10.12
CA MET A 69 8.93 -14.78 -9.80
C MET A 69 9.91 -15.74 -9.09
N PRO A 70 11.23 -15.61 -9.29
CA PRO A 70 12.23 -16.43 -8.60
C PRO A 70 12.15 -16.29 -7.09
N SER A 71 12.35 -17.38 -6.36
CA SER A 71 12.40 -17.35 -4.89
C SER A 71 13.69 -16.72 -4.38
N LEU A 72 13.63 -16.02 -3.24
CA LEU A 72 14.78 -15.47 -2.53
C LEU A 72 15.06 -16.28 -1.26
N THR A 73 16.34 -16.49 -0.97
CA THR A 73 16.79 -17.16 0.27
C THR A 73 17.18 -16.17 1.37
N THR A 74 17.26 -14.89 1.04
CA THR A 74 17.47 -13.78 1.97
C THR A 74 16.63 -12.62 1.47
N ILE A 75 15.88 -12.01 2.38
CA ILE A 75 14.99 -10.89 2.07
C ILE A 75 15.39 -9.67 2.90
N THR A 76 15.33 -8.50 2.28
CA THR A 76 15.57 -7.19 2.91
C THR A 76 14.26 -6.42 3.05
N TYR A 77 14.29 -5.31 3.79
CA TYR A 77 13.17 -4.38 3.85
C TYR A 77 12.78 -3.88 2.45
N SER A 78 13.76 -3.57 1.60
CA SER A 78 13.53 -3.09 0.24
C SER A 78 12.85 -4.13 -0.64
N ASP A 79 13.18 -5.42 -0.49
CA ASP A 79 12.53 -6.50 -1.21
C ASP A 79 11.05 -6.62 -0.82
N ILE A 80 10.76 -6.59 0.49
CA ILE A 80 9.40 -6.66 1.02
C ILE A 80 8.59 -5.44 0.58
N HIS A 81 9.13 -4.23 0.72
CA HIS A 81 8.45 -3.00 0.32
C HIS A 81 8.14 -2.96 -1.18
N TYR A 82 9.11 -3.38 -2.01
CA TYR A 82 8.91 -3.50 -3.45
C TYR A 82 7.82 -4.52 -3.78
N GLU A 83 7.88 -5.72 -3.19
CA GLU A 83 6.90 -6.79 -3.42
C GLU A 83 5.50 -6.34 -3.00
N ARG A 84 5.36 -5.70 -1.82
CA ARG A 84 4.08 -5.11 -1.38
C ARG A 84 3.52 -4.12 -2.39
N ARG A 85 4.35 -3.21 -2.90
CA ARG A 85 3.92 -2.20 -3.88
C ARG A 85 3.36 -2.81 -5.16
N ILE A 86 4.05 -3.81 -5.72
CA ILE A 86 3.64 -4.43 -6.99
C ILE A 86 2.47 -5.41 -6.77
N GLU A 87 2.48 -6.16 -5.69
CA GLU A 87 1.48 -7.16 -5.37
C GLU A 87 0.14 -6.48 -5.05
N LEU A 88 0.16 -5.46 -4.18
CA LEU A 88 -1.02 -4.71 -3.69
C LEU A 88 -1.33 -3.46 -4.52
N ALA A 89 -0.75 -3.35 -5.72
CA ALA A 89 -1.03 -2.26 -6.64
C ALA A 89 -2.55 -2.17 -6.90
N LEU A 90 -3.08 -0.94 -6.87
CA LEU A 90 -4.50 -0.61 -7.08
C LEU A 90 -5.47 -1.10 -5.99
N GLU A 91 -4.96 -1.46 -4.81
CA GLU A 91 -5.77 -1.91 -3.67
C GLU A 91 -5.81 -0.90 -2.51
N GLY A 92 -5.37 0.34 -2.75
CA GLY A 92 -5.43 1.42 -1.75
C GLY A 92 -4.42 1.33 -0.59
N GLN A 93 -3.54 0.32 -0.58
CA GLN A 93 -2.64 0.05 0.56
C GLN A 93 -1.36 0.89 0.57
N TYR A 94 -0.81 1.23 -0.60
CA TYR A 94 0.57 1.76 -0.68
C TYR A 94 0.78 3.10 0.04
N TRP A 95 -0.24 3.95 0.11
CA TRP A 95 -0.15 5.20 0.89
C TRP A 95 0.02 4.93 2.38
N TYR A 96 -0.73 3.96 2.93
CA TYR A 96 -0.62 3.57 4.34
C TYR A 96 0.72 2.90 4.64
N ASP A 97 1.29 2.16 3.68
CA ASP A 97 2.66 1.62 3.80
C ASP A 97 3.72 2.74 3.91
N LEU A 98 3.56 3.83 3.15
CA LEU A 98 4.45 5.00 3.26
C LEU A 98 4.23 5.75 4.59
N LEU A 99 2.98 5.91 5.02
CA LEU A 99 2.64 6.60 6.26
C LEU A 99 3.22 5.87 7.48
N ARG A 100 3.02 4.55 7.61
CA ARG A 100 3.57 3.78 8.73
C ARG A 100 5.10 3.80 8.74
N ARG A 101 5.74 3.82 7.56
CA ARG A 101 7.19 3.98 7.42
C ARG A 101 7.66 5.34 7.93
N SER A 102 6.88 6.38 7.66
CA SER A 102 7.21 7.74 8.08
C SER A 102 7.21 7.95 9.60
N TYR A 103 6.53 7.09 10.37
CA TYR A 103 6.55 7.15 11.83
C TYR A 103 7.92 6.88 12.45
N TYR A 104 8.80 6.16 11.74
CA TYR A 104 10.18 5.91 12.21
C TYR A 104 11.26 6.44 11.25
N GLN A 105 10.92 6.74 9.98
CA GLN A 105 11.84 7.23 8.95
C GLN A 105 11.29 8.43 8.17
N GLN A 106 10.68 9.41 8.85
CA GLN A 106 9.94 10.53 8.22
C GLN A 106 10.71 11.24 7.08
N GLN A 107 11.95 11.68 7.34
CA GLN A 107 12.72 12.42 6.35
C GLN A 107 13.13 11.55 5.15
N GLU A 108 13.40 10.27 5.38
CA GLU A 108 13.71 9.35 4.29
C GLU A 108 12.47 9.16 3.40
N VAL A 109 11.27 9.02 3.98
CA VAL A 109 10.03 8.89 3.20
C VAL A 109 9.76 10.15 2.39
N VAL A 110 9.97 11.33 2.97
CA VAL A 110 9.85 12.60 2.24
C VAL A 110 10.83 12.66 1.06
N ASN A 111 12.08 12.24 1.26
CA ASN A 111 13.06 12.17 0.18
C ASN A 111 12.64 11.18 -0.91
N TYR A 112 12.16 10.00 -0.50
CA TYR A 112 11.64 8.98 -1.40
C TYR A 112 10.46 9.49 -2.24
N LEU A 113 9.50 10.18 -1.63
CA LEU A 113 8.37 10.80 -2.35
C LEU A 113 8.84 11.83 -3.37
N ASN A 114 9.86 12.63 -3.03
CA ASN A 114 10.42 13.63 -3.92
C ASN A 114 11.30 13.02 -5.03
N SER A 115 11.82 11.79 -4.85
CA SER A 115 12.54 11.06 -5.90
C SER A 115 11.63 10.24 -6.81
N GLN A 116 10.31 10.25 -6.59
CA GLN A 116 9.36 9.58 -7.47
C GLN A 116 8.94 10.45 -8.65
N GLU A 117 8.71 9.79 -9.77
CA GLU A 117 8.18 10.37 -11.02
C GLU A 117 6.66 10.60 -10.94
N ARG A 118 6.23 11.35 -9.92
CA ARG A 118 4.82 11.64 -9.67
C ARG A 118 4.26 12.45 -10.83
N ASN A 119 3.10 12.01 -11.35
CA ASN A 119 2.41 12.62 -12.49
C ASN A 119 3.22 12.69 -13.81
N ALA A 120 4.32 11.94 -13.93
CA ALA A 120 5.12 11.92 -15.15
C ALA A 120 4.35 11.29 -16.33
N GLY A 121 4.69 11.73 -17.54
CA GLY A 121 4.15 11.18 -18.78
C GLY A 121 4.92 9.94 -19.22
N TYR A 122 4.19 8.94 -19.74
CA TYR A 122 4.76 7.71 -20.27
C TYR A 122 4.10 7.32 -21.58
N GLU A 123 4.86 6.73 -22.49
CA GLU A 123 4.36 6.13 -23.72
C GLU A 123 4.88 4.71 -23.91
N TRP A 124 4.17 3.93 -24.71
CA TRP A 124 4.57 2.57 -25.03
C TRP A 124 5.83 2.59 -25.88
N ASP A 125 6.84 1.86 -25.44
CA ASP A 125 8.09 1.66 -26.17
C ASP A 125 8.52 0.20 -25.99
N GLU A 126 8.46 -0.59 -27.06
CA GLU A 126 8.80 -2.02 -27.02
C GLU A 126 10.28 -2.30 -26.75
N THR A 127 11.15 -1.29 -26.88
CA THR A 127 12.58 -1.41 -26.61
C THR A 127 12.90 -1.32 -25.11
N GLU A 128 12.00 -0.75 -24.31
CA GLU A 128 12.13 -0.66 -22.87
C GLU A 128 11.80 -1.99 -22.19
N ALA A 129 12.55 -2.33 -21.14
CA ALA A 129 12.34 -3.59 -20.40
C ALA A 129 10.94 -3.67 -19.76
N CYS A 130 10.40 -2.53 -19.34
CA CYS A 130 9.04 -2.41 -18.81
C CYS A 130 8.00 -2.03 -19.89
N GLN A 131 8.43 -1.90 -21.15
CA GLN A 131 7.62 -1.52 -22.32
C GLN A 131 7.03 -0.10 -22.28
N TYR A 132 7.55 0.77 -21.40
CA TYR A 132 7.14 2.17 -21.30
C TYR A 132 8.32 3.11 -21.07
N ALA A 133 8.46 4.10 -21.94
CA ALA A 133 9.45 5.16 -21.83
C ALA A 133 8.84 6.42 -21.18
N LYS A 134 9.61 7.10 -20.32
CA LYS A 134 9.21 8.39 -19.74
C LYS A 134 9.31 9.48 -20.82
N THR A 135 8.25 10.22 -21.04
CA THR A 135 8.17 11.27 -22.07
C THR A 135 8.29 12.68 -21.52
N SER A 136 7.93 12.87 -20.25
CA SER A 136 7.91 14.19 -19.61
C SER A 136 7.90 14.07 -18.09
N ASP A 137 8.45 15.08 -17.42
CA ASP A 137 8.30 15.23 -15.97
C ASP A 137 6.84 15.58 -15.62
N GLY A 138 6.44 15.22 -14.41
CA GLY A 138 5.09 15.52 -13.94
C GLY A 138 4.88 17.01 -13.70
N THR A 139 3.78 17.53 -14.23
CA THR A 139 3.35 18.91 -13.99
C THR A 139 2.40 19.00 -12.80
N GLY A 140 2.34 20.15 -12.11
CA GLY A 140 1.41 20.34 -10.98
C GLY A 140 1.72 19.51 -9.73
N VAL A 141 2.94 18.96 -9.61
CA VAL A 141 3.38 18.23 -8.41
C VAL A 141 4.22 19.15 -7.54
N SER A 142 3.78 19.34 -6.30
CA SER A 142 4.55 20.09 -5.30
C SER A 142 5.63 19.23 -4.65
N THR A 143 6.71 19.86 -4.21
CA THR A 143 7.70 19.24 -3.33
C THR A 143 7.00 18.72 -2.07
N ALA A 144 7.13 17.43 -1.81
CA ALA A 144 6.56 16.81 -0.62
C ALA A 144 7.32 17.29 0.61
N THR A 145 6.58 17.54 1.68
CA THR A 145 7.06 17.87 3.02
C THR A 145 6.42 16.94 4.03
N SER A 146 6.90 16.94 5.29
CA SER A 146 6.29 16.14 6.36
C SER A 146 4.81 16.50 6.59
N ALA A 147 4.42 17.76 6.36
CA ALA A 147 3.02 18.19 6.45
C ALA A 147 2.09 17.51 5.42
N ASN A 148 2.64 16.96 4.33
CA ASN A 148 1.86 16.25 3.32
C ASN A 148 1.61 14.76 3.67
N LEU A 149 2.20 14.23 4.74
CA LEU A 149 2.01 12.84 5.17
C LEU A 149 0.68 12.63 5.91
N THR A 150 0.14 13.69 6.49
CA THR A 150 -1.15 13.67 7.18
C THR A 150 -2.19 14.43 6.38
N LEU A 151 -3.39 13.88 6.27
CA LEU A 151 -4.51 14.61 5.67
C LEU A 151 -4.99 15.71 6.65
N PRO A 152 -5.27 16.92 6.18
CA PRO A 152 -5.85 17.95 7.02
C PRO A 152 -7.24 17.54 7.47
N ILE A 153 -7.61 17.92 8.69
CA ILE A 153 -9.00 17.79 9.16
C ILE A 153 -9.87 18.73 8.31
N SER A 154 -11.03 18.24 7.89
CA SER A 154 -12.01 19.01 7.12
C SER A 154 -12.41 20.30 7.83
N ASP A 155 -12.41 21.42 7.10
CA ASP A 155 -12.81 22.72 7.64
C ASP A 155 -14.28 22.74 8.09
N VAL A 156 -15.13 21.94 7.43
CA VAL A 156 -16.54 21.78 7.84
C VAL A 156 -16.63 21.11 9.21
N ASP A 157 -15.81 20.08 9.45
CA ASP A 157 -15.81 19.37 10.73
C ASP A 157 -15.20 20.23 11.83
N ARG A 158 -14.13 20.97 11.54
CA ARG A 158 -13.52 21.95 12.47
C ARG A 158 -14.48 23.07 12.86
N GLY A 159 -15.31 23.53 11.93
CA GLY A 159 -16.33 24.54 12.20
C GLY A 159 -17.49 24.00 13.05
N ARG A 160 -17.85 22.72 12.89
CA ARG A 160 -18.91 22.07 13.67
C ARG A 160 -18.45 21.60 15.05
N ASN A 161 -17.21 21.16 15.16
CA ASN A 161 -16.59 20.71 16.41
C ASN A 161 -15.30 21.49 16.67
N PRO A 162 -15.35 22.59 17.44
CA PRO A 162 -14.18 23.41 17.74
C PRO A 162 -13.03 22.66 18.43
N LEU A 163 -13.31 21.52 19.10
CA LEU A 163 -12.29 20.71 19.77
C LEU A 163 -11.26 20.12 18.79
N LEU A 164 -11.61 19.99 17.51
CA LEU A 164 -10.69 19.52 16.46
C LEU A 164 -9.56 20.50 16.14
N ASN A 165 -9.59 21.71 16.71
CA ASN A 165 -8.51 22.70 16.59
C ASN A 165 -7.52 22.66 17.76
N ASN A 166 -7.80 21.85 18.79
CA ASN A 166 -6.98 21.75 19.98
C ASN A 166 -6.14 20.47 19.94
N ASP A 167 -5.13 20.41 20.81
CA ASP A 167 -4.36 19.18 21.00
C ASP A 167 -5.26 18.01 21.45
N PRO A 168 -4.97 16.78 21.00
CA PRO A 168 -5.73 15.61 21.42
C PRO A 168 -5.58 15.39 22.92
N VAL A 169 -6.68 15.06 23.58
CA VAL A 169 -6.71 14.69 25.00
C VAL A 169 -6.71 13.17 25.16
N ALA A 170 -6.25 12.70 26.32
CA ALA A 170 -6.27 11.27 26.63
C ALA A 170 -7.70 10.70 26.58
N TYR A 171 -7.83 9.49 26.04
CA TYR A 171 -9.08 8.75 26.09
C TYR A 171 -9.17 7.97 27.41
N GLU A 172 -10.22 8.23 28.18
CA GLU A 172 -10.50 7.50 29.42
C GLU A 172 -11.21 6.19 29.08
N PHE A 173 -10.52 5.06 29.27
CA PHE A 173 -11.11 3.74 29.03
C PHE A 173 -12.15 3.41 30.09
N GLY A 174 -13.33 2.99 29.63
CA GLY A 174 -14.36 2.43 30.50
C GLY A 174 -13.96 1.07 31.07
N ALA A 175 -14.83 0.52 31.93
CA ALA A 175 -14.69 -0.86 32.37
C ALA A 175 -14.68 -1.80 31.15
N LYS A 176 -13.85 -2.85 31.19
CA LYS A 176 -13.77 -3.85 30.13
C LYS A 176 -15.15 -4.49 29.94
N GLU A 177 -15.74 -4.33 28.75
CA GLU A 177 -17.08 -4.84 28.46
C GLU A 177 -17.10 -6.37 28.27
N VAL A 178 -15.94 -6.97 27.98
CA VAL A 178 -15.79 -8.39 27.63
C VAL A 178 -14.56 -8.96 28.32
N THR A 179 -14.70 -10.06 29.07
CA THR A 179 -13.58 -10.73 29.74
C THR A 179 -12.83 -11.65 28.77
N GLU A 180 -11.64 -12.14 29.15
CA GLU A 180 -10.92 -13.13 28.32
C GLU A 180 -11.73 -14.42 28.16
N ASN A 181 -12.43 -14.84 29.21
CA ASN A 181 -13.31 -16.02 29.18
C ASN A 181 -14.52 -15.85 28.25
N ASP A 182 -14.93 -14.60 27.96
CA ASP A 182 -15.99 -14.34 26.99
C ASP A 182 -15.48 -14.37 25.53
N LEU A 183 -14.17 -14.17 25.33
CA LEU A 183 -13.52 -14.13 24.01
C LEU A 183 -13.07 -15.50 23.54
N PHE A 184 -12.64 -16.35 24.47
CA PHE A 184 -12.20 -17.71 24.20
C PHE A 184 -13.19 -18.64 24.90
N ASN A 185 -13.90 -19.46 24.11
CA ASN A 185 -14.87 -20.44 24.63
C ASN A 185 -14.13 -21.55 25.40
N ASP A 186 -13.63 -21.22 26.58
CA ASP A 186 -13.03 -22.15 27.55
C ASP A 186 -14.09 -22.70 28.52
#